data_AF-A0A1I7WGN7-F1
#
_entry.id   AF-A0A1I7WGN7-F1
#
_cell.length_a   1.000
_cell.length_b   1.000
_cell.length_c   1.000
_cell.angle_alpha   90.00
_cell.angle_beta   90.00
_cell.angle_gamma   90.00
#
_symmetry.space_group_name_H-M   'P 1'
#
loop_
_entity.id
_entity.type
_entity.pdbx_description
1 polymer ?
#
loop_
_entity_poly.entity_id
_entity_poly.type
_entity_poly.pdbx_seq_one_letter_code
_entity_poly.pdbx_strand_id
1 'polypeptide(L)'
;MECYVKIVSEEQELTPVTLVQKALSSTTLSLTLLGNNSQEITIIFKHAKLVFCFTFHVFMFKCHNSTYLFFRDVFIPDIQNSPSTSSMVSHCHFDGLYGVSHSALSLCHPEHIAGIISTNSNIFILEARNATYFMLLPQSVKNCVTLVWVDIWRDGDKFEVATIGDKTLDLFLDYRKKFIKDHPNDNAHMLT
;
A
#
# COMPACT_ATOMS: atom_id res chain seq x y z
N MET A 1 -4.36 13.04 16.71
CA MET A 1 -5.77 13.47 16.65
C MET A 1 -6.46 12.52 15.69
N GLU A 2 -7.35 11.66 16.19
CA GLU A 2 -8.06 10.67 15.38
C GLU A 2 -9.19 11.37 14.61
N CYS A 3 -9.18 11.28 13.28
CA CYS A 3 -10.23 11.87 12.44
C CYS A 3 -11.16 10.77 11.97
N TYR A 4 -12.31 10.62 12.63
CA TYR A 4 -13.36 9.73 12.16
C TYR A 4 -13.92 10.25 10.85
N VAL A 5 -14.13 9.35 9.90
CA VAL A 5 -14.73 9.68 8.61
C VAL A 5 -15.90 8.76 8.31
N LYS A 6 -16.88 9.30 7.60
CA LYS A 6 -17.94 8.50 6.98
C LYS A 6 -17.57 8.24 5.53
N ILE A 7 -17.80 7.02 5.08
CA ILE A 7 -17.62 6.65 3.68
C ILE A 7 -18.99 6.46 3.07
N VAL A 8 -19.26 7.16 1.99
CA VAL A 8 -20.52 7.07 1.25
C VAL A 8 -20.25 6.60 -0.17
N SER A 9 -21.13 5.76 -0.70
CA SER A 9 -21.14 5.37 -2.10
C SER A 9 -22.57 5.40 -2.60
N GLU A 10 -22.84 6.16 -3.67
CA GLU A 10 -24.20 6.29 -4.25
C GLU A 10 -25.24 6.69 -3.19
N GLU A 11 -24.91 7.69 -2.37
CA GLU A 11 -25.78 8.21 -1.29
C GLU A 11 -26.03 7.24 -0.11
N GLN A 12 -25.46 6.03 -0.14
CA GLN A 12 -25.49 5.09 0.99
C GLN A 12 -24.23 5.20 1.86
N GLU A 13 -24.42 5.44 3.16
CA GLU A 13 -23.34 5.33 4.16
C GLU A 13 -22.90 3.87 4.31
N LEU A 14 -21.60 3.63 4.17
CA LEU A 14 -21.00 2.31 4.23
C LEU A 14 -20.36 2.10 5.61
N THR A 15 -20.53 0.90 6.15
CA THR A 15 -19.69 0.33 7.22
C THR A 15 -18.54 -0.48 6.60
N PRO A 16 -17.47 -0.79 7.38
CA PRO A 16 -16.41 -1.70 6.93
C PRO A 16 -16.91 -3.00 6.29
N VAL A 17 -17.92 -3.63 6.89
CA VAL A 17 -18.53 -4.87 6.37
C VAL A 17 -19.19 -4.64 4.99
N THR A 18 -20.04 -3.61 4.89
CA THR A 18 -20.75 -3.33 3.64
C THR A 18 -19.80 -2.83 2.53
N LEU A 19 -18.71 -2.15 2.90
CA LEU A 19 -17.69 -1.71 1.95
C LEU A 19 -16.96 -2.90 1.32
N VAL A 20 -16.57 -3.89 2.12
CA VAL A 20 -15.95 -5.13 1.62
C VAL A 20 -16.92 -5.90 0.72
N GLN A 21 -18.19 -6.03 1.12
CA GLN A 21 -19.20 -6.69 0.28
C GLN A 21 -19.39 -5.98 -1.08
N LYS A 22 -19.41 -4.64 -1.08
CA LYS A 22 -19.48 -3.85 -2.32
C LYS A 22 -18.24 -4.03 -3.18
N ALA A 23 -17.05 -4.08 -2.56
CA ALA A 23 -15.78 -4.30 -3.24
C ALA A 23 -15.72 -5.68 -3.94
N LEU A 24 -16.22 -6.73 -3.30
CA LEU A 24 -16.24 -8.08 -3.87
C LEU A 24 -17.18 -8.22 -5.09
N SER A 25 -18.14 -7.30 -5.23
CA SER A 25 -19.16 -7.33 -6.29
C SER A 25 -18.96 -6.26 -7.36
N SER A 26 -17.97 -5.38 -7.22
CA SER A 26 -17.80 -4.20 -8.06
C SER A 26 -16.37 -4.08 -8.58
N THR A 27 -16.22 -3.81 -9.88
CA THR A 27 -14.90 -3.58 -10.49
C THR A 27 -14.37 -2.16 -10.31
N THR A 28 -15.29 -1.25 -9.96
CA THR A 28 -15.04 0.17 -9.72
C THR A 28 -15.81 0.58 -8.47
N LEU A 29 -15.19 1.33 -7.59
CA LEU A 29 -15.77 1.86 -6.37
C LEU A 29 -15.67 3.38 -6.40
N SER A 30 -16.82 4.06 -6.51
CA SER A 30 -16.89 5.50 -6.27
C SER A 30 -17.16 5.72 -4.79
N LEU A 31 -16.17 6.25 -4.07
CA LEU A 31 -16.22 6.45 -2.62
C LEU A 31 -16.07 7.94 -2.32
N THR A 32 -17.00 8.49 -1.55
CA THR A 32 -16.93 9.84 -0.99
C THR A 32 -16.59 9.74 0.49
N LEU A 33 -15.44 10.30 0.88
CA LEU A 33 -15.04 10.43 2.27
C LEU A 33 -15.57 11.76 2.81
N LEU A 34 -16.40 11.69 3.85
CA LEU A 34 -17.01 12.85 4.51
C LEU A 34 -16.30 13.09 5.85
N GLY A 35 -15.71 14.27 5.98
CA GLY A 35 -15.13 14.76 7.24
C GLY A 35 -16.13 15.58 8.07
N ASN A 36 -15.79 15.83 9.34
CA ASN A 36 -16.66 16.54 10.28
C ASN A 36 -16.95 18.01 9.91
N ASN A 37 -16.15 18.63 9.04
CA ASN A 37 -16.25 20.05 8.68
C ASN A 37 -16.96 20.29 7.33
N SER A 38 -17.85 19.39 6.90
CA SER A 38 -18.50 19.44 5.58
C SER A 38 -17.51 19.39 4.40
N GLN A 39 -16.29 18.92 4.64
CA GLN A 39 -15.32 18.64 3.58
C GLN A 39 -15.58 17.23 3.07
N GLU A 40 -15.67 17.11 1.74
CA GLU A 40 -15.86 15.84 1.06
C GLU A 40 -14.80 15.62 -0.01
N ILE A 41 -14.36 14.37 -0.15
CA ILE A 41 -13.42 13.95 -1.18
C ILE A 41 -14.00 12.73 -1.84
N THR A 42 -14.31 12.84 -3.13
CA THR A 42 -14.75 11.70 -3.95
C THR A 42 -13.59 11.15 -4.75
N ILE A 43 -13.35 9.84 -4.62
CA ILE A 43 -12.31 9.12 -5.35
C ILE A 43 -12.95 7.93 -6.05
N ILE A 44 -12.64 7.79 -7.34
CA ILE A 44 -13.05 6.63 -8.13
C ILE A 44 -11.90 5.64 -8.13
N PHE A 45 -12.10 4.56 -7.40
CA PHE A 45 -11.20 3.42 -7.31
C PHE A 45 -11.56 2.39 -8.38
N LYS A 46 -10.57 1.81 -9.04
CA LYS A 46 -10.74 0.69 -9.97
C LYS A 46 -9.89 -0.46 -9.46
N HIS A 47 -10.27 -1.71 -9.74
CA HIS A 47 -9.40 -2.84 -9.42
C HIS A 47 -7.98 -2.57 -9.93
N ALA A 48 -7.01 -2.80 -9.05
CA ALA A 48 -5.61 -2.75 -9.41
C ALA A 48 -5.37 -3.82 -10.48
N LYS A 49 -5.21 -3.38 -11.74
CA LYS A 49 -5.08 -4.29 -12.90
C LYS A 49 -3.70 -4.94 -12.97
N LEU A 50 -2.73 -4.51 -12.17
CA LEU A 50 -1.36 -4.99 -12.24
C LEU A 50 -0.77 -5.13 -10.84
N VAL A 51 -0.57 -6.38 -10.45
CA VAL A 51 0.68 -6.82 -9.81
C VAL A 51 1.81 -6.23 -10.63
N PHE A 52 2.70 -5.46 -10.01
CA PHE A 52 3.89 -4.91 -10.65
C PHE A 52 4.57 -6.01 -11.49
N CYS A 53 4.42 -5.95 -12.81
CA CYS A 53 5.10 -6.83 -13.73
C CYS A 53 6.36 -6.09 -14.13
N PHE A 54 7.44 -6.20 -13.35
CA PHE A 54 8.68 -5.51 -13.67
C PHE A 54 9.90 -6.36 -13.41
N THR A 55 10.74 -6.40 -14.43
CA THR A 55 12.18 -6.69 -14.42
C THR A 55 12.82 -6.24 -13.09
N PHE A 56 13.72 -7.07 -12.56
CA PHE A 56 14.40 -6.89 -11.27
C PHE A 56 15.09 -5.53 -11.14
N HIS A 57 14.69 -4.75 -10.13
CA HIS A 57 15.34 -3.48 -9.77
C HIS A 57 15.40 -3.37 -8.25
N VAL A 58 16.60 -3.24 -7.69
CA VAL A 58 16.80 -2.90 -6.28
C VAL A 58 16.90 -1.38 -6.18
N PHE A 59 16.00 -0.74 -5.44
CA PHE A 59 16.04 0.71 -5.21
C PHE A 59 16.52 0.99 -3.80
N MET A 60 17.52 1.87 -3.65
CA MET A 60 18.05 2.25 -2.34
C MET A 60 17.83 3.73 -2.08
N PHE A 61 17.35 4.05 -0.88
CA PHE A 61 16.90 5.38 -0.52
C PHE A 61 17.68 5.95 0.65
N LYS A 62 17.93 7.27 0.60
CA LYS A 62 18.50 8.06 1.69
C LYS A 62 17.49 9.13 2.11
N CYS A 63 17.24 9.23 3.41
CA CYS A 63 16.36 10.22 4.03
C CYS A 63 17.20 11.24 4.79
N HIS A 64 16.96 12.53 4.53
CA HIS A 64 17.56 13.60 5.32
C HIS A 64 16.58 14.06 6.41
N ASN A 65 16.97 13.90 7.68
CA ASN A 65 16.28 14.35 8.90
C ASN A 65 14.88 13.75 9.21
N SER A 66 14.83 13.04 10.35
CA SER A 66 13.67 12.71 11.22
C SER A 66 12.75 11.53 10.92
N THR A 67 12.50 10.80 12.02
CA THR A 67 11.42 9.86 12.39
C THR A 67 10.94 8.86 11.34
N TYR A 68 11.33 7.61 11.58
CA TYR A 68 10.93 6.39 10.90
C TYR A 68 9.43 6.33 10.59
N LEU A 69 9.12 6.15 9.31
CA LEU A 69 7.80 5.75 8.82
C LEU A 69 8.02 4.39 8.14
N PHE A 70 7.86 3.32 8.92
CA PHE A 70 7.80 1.96 8.39
C PHE A 70 6.41 1.75 7.80
N PHE A 71 6.30 1.74 6.47
CA PHE A 71 5.15 1.17 5.78
C PHE A 71 5.25 -0.36 5.88
N ARG A 72 5.04 -0.93 7.07
CA ARG A 72 5.17 -2.38 7.25
C ARG A 72 3.94 -3.14 6.78
N ASP A 73 2.77 -2.50 6.73
CA ASP A 73 1.49 -3.24 6.67
C ASP A 73 0.45 -2.71 5.65
N VAL A 74 0.83 -1.93 4.63
CA VAL A 74 -0.17 -1.42 3.65
C VAL A 74 -0.63 -2.51 2.68
N PHE A 75 0.19 -3.54 2.46
CA PHE A 75 -0.16 -4.71 1.68
C PHE A 75 0.24 -5.94 2.47
N ILE A 76 -0.62 -6.43 3.36
CA ILE A 76 -0.51 -7.78 3.88
C ILE A 76 -1.20 -8.68 2.85
N PRO A 77 -0.45 -9.44 2.01
CA PRO A 77 -1.07 -10.54 1.28
C PRO A 77 -1.64 -11.53 2.30
N ASP A 78 -2.88 -11.97 2.07
CA ASP A 78 -3.51 -13.02 2.88
C ASP A 78 -2.76 -14.34 2.63
N ILE A 79 -1.71 -14.61 3.43
CA ILE A 79 -0.91 -15.85 3.39
C ILE A 79 -1.45 -16.84 4.42
N GLN A 80 -2.77 -17.02 4.56
CA GLN A 80 -3.25 -18.09 5.42
C GLN A 80 -3.96 -19.27 4.77
N ASN A 81 -4.44 -19.26 3.52
CA ASN A 81 -5.07 -20.49 2.98
C ASN A 81 -5.12 -20.62 1.43
N SER A 82 -4.00 -20.61 0.70
CA SER A 82 -3.95 -21.37 -0.57
C SER A 82 -2.57 -21.51 -1.18
N PRO A 83 -2.08 -22.75 -1.38
CA PRO A 83 -0.97 -23.04 -2.27
C PRO A 83 -1.51 -23.25 -3.69
N SER A 84 -1.69 -22.18 -4.47
CA SER A 84 -1.64 -22.18 -5.95
C SER A 84 -2.24 -20.93 -6.56
N THR A 85 -1.63 -20.48 -7.66
CA THR A 85 -2.03 -19.41 -8.59
C THR A 85 -1.59 -17.99 -8.23
N SER A 86 -0.53 -17.54 -8.92
CA SER A 86 -0.15 -16.13 -9.09
C SER A 86 -1.17 -15.35 -9.95
N SER A 87 -2.46 -15.67 -9.85
CA SER A 87 -3.56 -15.02 -10.60
C SER A 87 -4.75 -14.59 -9.73
N MET A 88 -4.65 -14.61 -8.39
CA MET A 88 -5.81 -14.35 -7.50
C MET A 88 -5.60 -13.28 -6.40
N VAL A 89 -4.76 -12.26 -6.61
CA VAL A 89 -4.63 -11.13 -5.66
C VAL A 89 -5.22 -9.82 -6.21
N SER A 90 -6.13 -9.85 -7.19
CA SER A 90 -6.66 -8.62 -7.84
C SER A 90 -8.07 -8.20 -7.42
N HIS A 91 -8.82 -9.02 -6.67
CA HIS A 91 -10.25 -8.79 -6.44
C HIS A 91 -10.59 -7.91 -5.22
N CYS A 92 -9.62 -7.54 -4.39
CA CYS A 92 -9.86 -6.70 -3.20
C CYS A 92 -8.92 -5.50 -3.09
N HIS A 93 -8.00 -5.33 -4.05
CA HIS A 93 -7.11 -4.19 -4.13
C HIS A 93 -7.54 -3.23 -5.24
N PHE A 94 -7.52 -1.94 -4.92
CA PHE A 94 -8.00 -0.90 -5.81
C PHE A 94 -7.04 0.29 -5.84
N ASP A 95 -6.90 0.88 -7.01
CA ASP A 95 -6.19 2.13 -7.22
C ASP A 95 -7.16 3.23 -7.64
N GLY A 96 -6.98 4.42 -7.09
CA GLY A 96 -7.81 5.59 -7.36
C GLY A 96 -6.95 6.81 -7.65
N LEU A 97 -7.53 7.74 -8.40
CA LEU A 97 -6.91 9.03 -8.70
C LEU A 97 -7.78 10.16 -8.17
N TYR A 98 -7.13 11.11 -7.51
CA TYR A 98 -7.72 12.39 -7.14
C TYR A 98 -6.83 13.52 -7.68
N GLY A 99 -7.25 14.16 -8.77
CA GLY A 99 -6.38 15.05 -9.54
C GLY A 99 -5.21 14.26 -10.15
N VAL A 100 -3.98 14.58 -9.73
CA VAL A 100 -2.75 13.87 -10.11
C VAL A 100 -2.25 12.89 -9.04
N SER A 101 -2.89 12.87 -7.87
CA SER A 101 -2.45 12.07 -6.73
C SER A 101 -3.03 10.65 -6.78
N HIS A 102 -2.16 9.67 -6.57
CA HIS A 102 -2.53 8.25 -6.52
C HIS A 102 -2.93 7.84 -5.11
N SER A 103 -4.07 7.16 -5.01
CA SER A 103 -4.57 6.53 -3.80
C SER A 103 -4.67 5.02 -4.03
N ALA A 104 -4.51 4.25 -2.97
CA ALA A 104 -4.60 2.79 -3.00
C ALA A 104 -5.45 2.30 -1.83
N LEU A 105 -6.19 1.21 -2.04
CA LEU A 105 -7.11 0.66 -1.05
C LEU A 105 -7.09 -0.87 -1.08
N SER A 106 -7.04 -1.48 0.10
CA SER A 106 -7.13 -2.91 0.32
C SER A 106 -8.37 -3.21 1.17
N LEU A 107 -9.29 -4.01 0.62
CA LEU A 107 -10.61 -4.32 1.19
C LEU A 107 -10.87 -5.83 1.28
N CYS A 108 -9.85 -6.61 1.60
CA CYS A 108 -9.97 -8.08 1.56
C CYS A 108 -10.77 -8.64 2.76
N HIS A 109 -10.74 -7.95 3.91
CA HIS A 109 -11.49 -8.35 5.10
C HIS A 109 -11.96 -7.12 5.90
N PRO A 110 -13.15 -7.14 6.55
CA PRO A 110 -13.68 -5.99 7.29
C PRO A 110 -12.81 -5.52 8.47
N GLU A 111 -12.01 -6.42 9.04
CA GLU A 111 -11.04 -6.11 10.12
C GLU A 111 -9.67 -5.65 9.59
N HIS A 112 -9.41 -5.82 8.30
CA HIS A 112 -8.11 -5.54 7.67
C HIS A 112 -8.25 -4.55 6.50
N ILE A 113 -9.11 -3.54 6.66
CA ILE A 113 -9.22 -2.45 5.69
C ILE A 113 -8.08 -1.47 5.92
N ALA A 114 -7.26 -1.28 4.89
CA ALA A 114 -6.18 -0.31 4.88
C ALA A 114 -6.15 0.42 3.53
N GLY A 115 -5.84 1.71 3.56
CA GLY A 115 -5.68 2.49 2.33
C GLY A 115 -4.76 3.68 2.52
N ILE A 116 -4.15 4.11 1.42
CA ILE A 116 -3.44 5.37 1.31
C ILE A 116 -4.32 6.30 0.49
N ILE A 117 -4.78 7.38 1.10
CA ILE A 117 -5.56 8.42 0.45
C ILE A 117 -4.66 9.62 0.22
N SER A 118 -4.30 9.86 -1.03
CA SER A 118 -3.45 10.98 -1.41
C SER A 118 -4.30 12.09 -2.03
N THR A 119 -4.19 13.27 -1.47
CA THR A 119 -4.69 14.52 -2.05
C THR A 119 -3.51 15.29 -2.67
N ASN A 120 -3.75 16.46 -3.26
CA ASN A 120 -2.70 17.24 -3.97
C ASN A 120 -1.41 17.42 -3.15
N SER A 121 -1.50 17.54 -1.82
CA SER A 121 -0.35 17.80 -0.95
C SER A 121 -0.35 17.04 0.37
N ASN A 122 -1.40 16.29 0.68
CA ASN A 122 -1.52 15.55 1.93
C ASN A 122 -1.77 14.07 1.65
N ILE A 123 -1.11 13.22 2.42
CA ILE A 123 -1.34 11.78 2.44
C ILE A 123 -2.05 11.44 3.74
N PHE A 124 -3.04 10.56 3.67
CA PHE A 124 -3.75 10.03 4.82
C PHE A 124 -3.74 8.51 4.76
N ILE A 125 -3.64 7.86 5.92
CA ILE A 125 -3.90 6.43 6.03
C ILE A 125 -5.35 6.25 6.43
N LEU A 126 -6.07 5.44 5.68
CA LEU A 126 -7.42 5.00 5.99
C LEU A 126 -7.35 3.63 6.65
N GLU A 127 -7.98 3.51 7.82
CA GLU A 127 -8.09 2.26 8.56
C GLU A 127 -9.53 2.02 9.02
N ALA A 128 -9.95 0.76 9.10
CA ALA A 128 -11.16 0.38 9.83
C ALA A 128 -10.80 -0.08 11.24
N ARG A 129 -11.54 0.39 12.24
CA ARG A 129 -11.38 -0.09 13.63
C ARG A 129 -12.59 -0.94 14.03
N ASN A 130 -12.34 -2.16 14.50
CA ASN A 130 -13.36 -3.08 15.02
C ASN A 130 -14.57 -3.22 14.09
N ALA A 131 -14.37 -3.21 12.77
CA ALA A 131 -15.40 -3.30 11.72
C ALA A 131 -16.58 -2.32 11.83
N THR A 132 -16.47 -1.23 12.60
CA THR A 132 -17.60 -0.32 12.91
C THR A 132 -17.43 1.06 12.30
N TYR A 133 -16.25 1.64 12.36
CA TYR A 133 -15.98 2.98 11.86
C TYR A 133 -14.65 3.07 11.12
N PHE A 134 -14.54 4.10 10.29
CA PHE A 134 -13.33 4.43 9.56
C PHE A 134 -12.60 5.59 10.22
N MET A 135 -11.27 5.54 10.15
CA MET A 135 -10.39 6.57 10.66
C MET A 135 -9.41 7.00 9.56
N LEU A 136 -9.25 8.31 9.41
CA LEU A 136 -8.16 8.89 8.64
C LEU A 136 -7.08 9.39 9.59
N LEU A 137 -5.85 8.92 9.35
CA LEU A 137 -4.65 9.37 10.04
C LEU A 137 -3.84 10.25 9.08
N PRO A 138 -3.73 11.57 9.33
CA PRO A 138 -2.90 12.44 8.51
C PRO A 138 -1.44 12.02 8.62
N GLN A 139 -0.81 11.82 7.46
CA GLN A 139 0.62 11.55 7.37
C GLN A 139 1.35 12.84 7.04
N SER A 140 2.20 13.28 7.96
CA SER A 140 3.20 14.28 7.66
C SER A 140 4.32 13.61 6.89
N VAL A 141 4.22 13.56 5.57
CA VAL A 141 5.35 13.17 4.71
C VAL A 141 6.33 14.34 4.69
N LYS A 142 7.16 14.46 5.73
CA LYS A 142 8.38 15.29 5.71
C LYS A 142 9.58 14.47 5.24
N ASN A 143 9.32 13.34 4.60
CA ASN A 143 10.34 12.35 4.30
C ASN A 143 10.67 12.52 2.81
N CYS A 144 11.72 13.27 2.52
CA CYS A 144 12.30 13.29 1.18
C CYS A 144 13.00 11.95 0.94
N VAL A 145 12.30 11.05 0.24
CA VAL A 145 12.86 9.79 -0.23
C VAL A 145 13.74 10.10 -1.44
N THR A 146 15.06 10.08 -1.25
CA THR A 146 16.01 10.29 -2.35
C THR A 146 16.53 8.95 -2.81
N LEU A 147 16.32 8.60 -4.08
CA LEU A 147 16.95 7.43 -4.69
C LEU A 147 18.45 7.69 -4.81
N VAL A 148 19.25 6.90 -4.09
CA VAL A 148 20.72 7.05 -4.07
C VAL A 148 21.44 5.98 -4.86
N TRP A 149 20.79 4.84 -5.11
CA TRP A 149 21.37 3.75 -5.87
C TRP A 149 20.31 2.84 -6.47
N VAL A 150 20.60 2.31 -7.66
CA VAL A 150 19.83 1.25 -8.31
C VAL A 150 20.78 0.15 -8.74
N ASP A 151 20.45 -1.11 -8.40
CA ASP A 151 21.17 -2.29 -8.91
C ASP A 151 20.20 -3.18 -9.70
N ILE A 152 20.66 -3.65 -10.88
CA ILE A 152 19.87 -4.45 -11.82
C ILE A 152 20.63 -5.76 -12.09
N TRP A 153 20.06 -6.88 -11.66
CA TRP A 153 20.70 -8.19 -11.79
C TRP A 153 20.40 -8.83 -13.14
N ARG A 154 21.22 -8.48 -14.15
CA ARG A 154 21.06 -9.00 -15.52
C ARG A 154 21.62 -10.41 -15.72
N ASP A 155 22.67 -10.73 -14.97
CA ASP A 155 23.44 -11.98 -15.13
C ASP A 155 22.94 -13.11 -14.21
N GLY A 156 21.72 -12.96 -13.69
CA GLY A 156 21.10 -13.88 -12.73
C GLY A 156 21.07 -13.33 -11.31
N ASP A 157 20.23 -13.95 -10.48
CA ASP A 157 19.95 -13.49 -9.12
C ASP A 157 21.18 -13.61 -8.23
N LYS A 158 21.37 -12.61 -7.36
CA LYS A 158 22.49 -12.62 -6.40
C LYS A 158 22.25 -13.56 -5.22
N PHE A 159 21.01 -14.04 -5.05
CA PHE A 159 20.59 -15.07 -4.10
C PHE A 159 19.31 -15.73 -4.60
N GLU A 160 18.88 -16.82 -3.95
CA GLU A 160 17.63 -17.52 -4.29
C GLU A 160 16.41 -16.63 -4.00
N VAL A 161 15.66 -16.25 -5.04
CA VAL A 161 14.31 -15.68 -4.88
C VAL A 161 13.34 -16.83 -4.66
N ALA A 162 12.97 -17.07 -3.41
CA ALA A 162 12.04 -18.13 -3.02
C ALA A 162 10.58 -17.73 -3.28
N THR A 163 9.71 -18.74 -3.42
CA THR A 163 8.26 -18.55 -3.51
C THR A 163 7.63 -18.08 -2.20
N ILE A 164 8.33 -18.27 -1.07
CA ILE A 164 7.92 -17.82 0.27
C ILE A 164 8.56 -16.47 0.55
N GLY A 165 7.73 -15.45 0.77
CA GLY A 165 8.18 -14.05 0.96
C GLY A 165 9.19 -13.88 2.10
N ASP A 166 8.97 -14.53 3.25
CA ASP A 166 9.86 -14.42 4.41
C ASP A 166 11.27 -14.95 4.11
N LYS A 167 11.36 -16.08 3.41
CA LYS A 167 12.65 -16.66 3.00
C LYS A 167 13.40 -15.71 2.06
N THR A 168 12.69 -15.11 1.11
CA THR A 168 13.26 -14.12 0.18
C THR A 168 13.70 -12.85 0.91
N LEU A 169 12.91 -12.39 1.89
CA LEU A 169 13.24 -11.22 2.70
C LEU A 169 14.51 -11.44 3.53
N ASP A 170 14.65 -12.59 4.17
CA ASP A 170 15.84 -12.93 4.96
C ASP A 170 17.11 -12.93 4.08
N LEU A 171 17.04 -13.56 2.91
CA LEU A 171 18.14 -13.60 1.94
C LEU A 171 18.50 -12.20 1.41
N PHE A 172 17.49 -11.37 1.14
CA PHE A 172 17.68 -9.99 0.73
C PHE A 172 18.37 -9.15 1.80
N LEU A 173 17.96 -9.28 3.06
CA LEU A 173 18.57 -8.55 4.18
C LEU A 173 20.04 -8.95 4.36
N ASP A 174 20.37 -10.23 4.20
CA ASP A 174 21.74 -10.72 4.29
C ASP A 174 22.62 -10.25 3.12
N TYR A 175 22.06 -10.19 1.91
CA TYR A 175 22.72 -9.56 0.77
C TYR A 175 22.97 -8.06 1.03
N ARG A 176 21.94 -7.32 1.48
CA ARG A 176 22.03 -5.88 1.77
C ARG A 176 23.10 -5.55 2.81
N LYS A 177 23.26 -6.37 3.86
CA LYS A 177 24.30 -6.16 4.89
C LYS A 177 25.71 -6.14 4.30
N LYS A 178 25.97 -6.92 3.24
CA LYS A 178 27.25 -6.92 2.54
C LYS A 178 27.39 -5.69 1.65
N PHE A 179 26.30 -5.28 1.01
CA PHE A 179 26.24 -4.20 0.03
C PHE A 179 26.23 -2.79 0.63
N ILE A 180 25.73 -2.63 1.86
CA ILE A 180 25.54 -1.32 2.51
C ILE A 180 26.87 -0.57 2.75
N LYS A 181 27.99 -1.29 2.80
CA LYS A 181 29.33 -0.70 2.96
C LYS A 181 29.74 0.09 1.71
N ASP A 182 29.53 -0.48 0.53
CA ASP A 182 29.93 0.12 -0.74
C ASP A 182 28.90 1.17 -1.20
N HIS A 183 27.63 0.97 -0.84
CA HIS A 183 26.53 1.84 -1.21
C HIS A 183 25.68 2.22 0.02
N PRO A 184 26.10 3.21 0.83
CA PRO A 184 25.38 3.63 2.03
C PRO A 184 23.95 4.09 1.73
N ASN A 185 22.98 3.52 2.43
CA ASN A 185 21.55 3.80 2.30
C ASN A 185 20.81 3.55 3.63
N ASP A 186 19.69 4.23 3.83
CA ASP A 186 18.85 4.06 5.02
C ASP A 186 17.86 2.91 4.83
N ASN A 187 17.33 2.76 3.62
CA ASN A 187 16.41 1.69 3.23
C ASN A 187 16.75 1.15 1.83
N ALA A 188 16.44 -0.11 1.58
CA ALA A 188 16.53 -0.74 0.27
C ALA A 188 15.29 -1.62 0.03
N HIS A 189 14.69 -1.48 -1.13
CA HIS A 189 13.54 -2.29 -1.55
C HIS A 189 13.97 -3.18 -2.71
N MET A 190 13.66 -4.47 -2.62
CA MET A 190 13.81 -5.39 -3.74
C MET A 190 12.49 -5.50 -4.47
N LEU A 191 12.52 -5.28 -5.78
CA LEU A 191 11.40 -5.59 -6.67
C LEU A 191 11.76 -6.85 -7.46
N THR A 192 10.91 -7.87 -7.33
CA THR A 192 11.04 -9.21 -7.91
C THR A 192 9.71 -9.68 -8.50
#